data_AF-A0A1T4NTC9-F1
#
_entry.id   AF-A0A1T4NTC9-F1
#
_cell.length_a   1.000
_cell.length_b   1.000
_cell.length_c   1.000
_cell.angle_alpha   90.00
_cell.angle_beta   90.00
_cell.angle_gamma   90.00
#
_symmetry.space_group_name_H-M   'P 1'
#
loop_
_entity.id
_entity.type
_entity.pdbx_description
1 polymer ?
#
loop_
_entity_poly.entity_id
_entity_poly.type
_entity_poly.pdbx_seq_one_letter_code
_entity_poly.pdbx_strand_id
1 'polypeptide(L)'
;MKKILSLFLAFAVAVAFASCSNTAKAKEKYKASFLDLFDTASTVIAYDNSQEEFDRNYQRFYDELKTYDELFDIYKEHEGVTNLYKVNKLAGKSPVKVDKKIIDMLTYGTEIYSFTKGKVNICMGAVLELWHNERD
;
A
#
# COMPACT_ATOMS: atom_id res chain seq x y z
N MET A 1 59.22 -27.19 15.30
CA MET A 1 57.80 -27.56 15.47
C MET A 1 56.97 -26.46 16.12
N LYS A 2 57.30 -25.98 17.34
CA LYS A 2 56.53 -24.91 18.02
C LYS A 2 56.38 -23.59 17.23
N LYS A 3 57.45 -23.13 16.56
CA LYS A 3 57.42 -21.92 15.71
C LYS A 3 56.51 -22.07 14.48
N ILE A 4 56.49 -23.26 13.86
CA ILE A 4 55.64 -23.58 12.70
C ILE A 4 54.18 -23.65 13.13
N LEU A 5 53.90 -24.25 14.29
CA LEU A 5 52.56 -24.33 14.87
C LEU A 5 52.02 -22.93 15.25
N SER A 6 52.85 -22.06 15.80
CA SER A 6 52.48 -20.66 16.08
C SER A 6 52.19 -19.85 14.81
N LEU A 7 52.92 -20.10 13.72
CA LEU A 7 52.67 -19.48 12.41
C LEU A 7 51.33 -19.95 11.80
N PHE A 8 51.03 -21.25 11.89
CA PHE A 8 49.73 -21.78 11.46
C PHE A 8 48.58 -21.23 12.29
N LEU A 9 48.76 -21.10 13.60
CA LEU A 9 47.72 -20.54 14.48
C LEU A 9 47.49 -19.05 14.21
N ALA A 10 48.57 -18.28 13.99
CA ALA A 10 48.46 -16.87 13.61
C ALA A 10 47.75 -16.67 12.25
N PHE A 11 48.02 -17.56 11.29
CA PHE A 11 47.34 -17.55 9.99
C PHE A 11 45.85 -17.92 10.11
N ALA A 12 45.52 -18.95 10.89
CA ALA A 12 44.13 -19.34 11.15
C ALA A 12 43.33 -18.21 11.85
N VAL A 13 43.96 -17.51 12.79
CA VAL A 13 43.38 -16.33 13.45
C VAL A 13 43.20 -15.18 12.46
N ALA A 14 44.17 -14.91 11.58
CA ALA A 14 44.06 -13.88 10.55
C ALA A 14 42.92 -14.14 9.54
N VAL A 15 42.73 -15.41 9.13
CA VAL A 15 41.63 -15.81 8.25
C VAL A 15 40.27 -15.69 8.96
N ALA A 16 40.20 -15.99 10.26
CA ALA A 16 38.97 -15.81 11.06
C ALA A 16 38.54 -14.34 11.17
N PHE A 17 39.48 -13.39 11.20
CA PHE A 17 39.18 -11.95 11.21
C PHE A 17 38.81 -11.38 9.84
N ALA A 18 39.19 -12.02 8.73
CA ALA A 18 38.79 -11.58 7.38
C ALA A 18 37.29 -11.80 7.08
N SER A 19 36.63 -12.70 7.81
CA SER A 19 35.19 -12.99 7.67
C SER A 19 34.29 -11.94 8.35
N CYS A 20 34.86 -10.96 9.06
CA CYS A 20 34.10 -9.93 9.78
C CYS A 20 33.92 -8.62 8.97
N SER A 21 34.11 -8.66 7.66
CA SER A 21 33.63 -7.59 6.80
C SER A 21 32.12 -7.80 6.59
N ASN A 22 31.32 -7.04 7.35
CA ASN A 22 29.88 -6.95 7.18
C ASN A 22 29.62 -6.32 5.79
N THR A 23 29.68 -7.14 4.76
CA THR A 23 29.48 -6.81 3.33
C THR A 23 28.01 -6.84 2.96
N ALA A 24 27.11 -6.71 3.94
CA ALA A 24 25.72 -6.40 3.66
C ALA A 24 25.69 -5.02 3.00
N LYS A 25 25.52 -5.01 1.68
CA LYS A 25 25.40 -3.78 0.90
C LYS A 25 24.31 -2.92 1.55
N ALA A 26 24.66 -1.68 1.90
CA ALA A 26 23.67 -0.77 2.45
C ALA A 26 22.53 -0.62 1.44
N LYS A 27 21.29 -0.71 1.93
CA LYS A 27 20.12 -0.52 1.07
C LYS A 27 20.15 0.87 0.44
N GLU A 28 19.85 0.93 -0.84
CA GLU A 28 19.83 2.16 -1.62
C GLU A 28 18.39 2.70 -1.68
N LYS A 29 18.24 4.02 -1.83
CA LYS A 29 16.94 4.68 -1.89
C LYS A 29 16.41 4.65 -3.33
N TYR A 30 15.21 4.12 -3.51
CA TYR A 30 14.49 4.08 -4.77
C TYR A 30 13.18 4.88 -4.68
N LYS A 31 12.67 5.33 -5.83
CA LYS A 31 11.47 6.15 -5.94
C LYS A 31 10.70 5.82 -7.21
N ALA A 32 9.37 5.74 -7.11
CA ALA A 32 8.45 5.71 -8.24
C ALA A 32 7.27 6.65 -7.98
N SER A 33 6.66 7.16 -9.05
CA SER A 33 5.52 8.07 -8.99
C SER A 33 4.50 7.71 -10.08
N PHE A 34 3.22 7.90 -9.78
CA PHE A 34 2.10 7.64 -10.70
C PHE A 34 0.98 8.67 -10.47
N LEU A 35 0.12 8.85 -11.48
CA LEU A 35 -0.96 9.87 -11.50
C LEU A 35 -2.33 9.27 -11.83
N ASP A 36 -2.38 7.98 -12.14
CA ASP A 36 -3.52 7.31 -12.77
C ASP A 36 -4.46 6.61 -11.78
N LEU A 37 -4.07 6.49 -10.51
CA LEU A 37 -4.93 5.96 -9.44
C LEU A 37 -5.40 7.10 -8.54
N PHE A 38 -6.66 7.03 -8.11
CA PHE A 38 -7.36 7.96 -7.21
C PHE A 38 -7.38 9.42 -7.67
N ASP A 39 -7.19 9.67 -8.97
CA ASP A 39 -7.06 11.01 -9.56
C ASP A 39 -6.08 11.92 -8.78
N THR A 40 -4.99 11.34 -8.28
CA THR A 40 -4.02 12.05 -7.44
C THR A 40 -2.59 11.69 -7.73
N ALA A 41 -1.68 12.65 -7.50
CA ALA A 41 -0.27 12.41 -7.65
C ALA A 41 0.29 11.64 -6.45
N SER A 42 0.78 10.43 -6.72
CA SER A 42 1.32 9.53 -5.69
C SER A 42 2.80 9.29 -5.90
N THR A 43 3.53 9.06 -4.80
CA THR A 43 4.96 8.78 -4.82
C THR A 43 5.30 7.73 -3.76
N VAL A 44 5.97 6.67 -4.19
CA VAL A 44 6.47 5.59 -3.33
C VAL A 44 7.98 5.73 -3.21
N ILE A 45 8.48 5.72 -1.99
CA ILE A 45 9.92 5.78 -1.68
C ILE A 45 10.25 4.63 -0.74
N ALA A 46 11.22 3.82 -1.10
CA ALA A 46 11.69 2.70 -0.29
C ALA A 46 13.21 2.56 -0.34
N TYR A 47 13.77 1.90 0.67
CA TYR A 47 15.17 1.49 0.66
C TYR A 47 15.24 -0.02 0.40
N ASP A 48 15.93 -0.42 -0.67
CA ASP A 48 16.01 -1.82 -1.11
C ASP A 48 17.43 -2.22 -1.54
N ASN A 49 17.66 -3.51 -1.77
CA ASN A 49 19.00 -4.01 -2.09
C ASN A 49 19.38 -3.78 -3.57
N SER A 50 18.38 -3.60 -4.45
CA SER A 50 18.54 -3.42 -5.90
C SER A 50 17.29 -2.75 -6.51
N GLN A 51 17.43 -2.19 -7.71
CA GLN A 51 16.31 -1.63 -8.48
C GLN A 51 15.28 -2.73 -8.78
N GLU A 52 15.73 -3.93 -9.12
CA GLU A 52 14.85 -5.05 -9.45
C GLU A 52 14.01 -5.51 -8.26
N GLU A 53 14.56 -5.45 -7.04
CA GLU A 53 13.80 -5.75 -5.82
C GLU A 53 12.78 -4.66 -5.50
N PHE A 54 13.18 -3.40 -5.65
CA PHE A 54 12.26 -2.27 -5.53
C PHE A 54 11.10 -2.39 -6.53
N ASP A 55 11.37 -2.65 -7.81
CA ASP A 55 10.35 -2.74 -8.86
C ASP A 55 9.33 -3.86 -8.57
N ARG A 56 9.78 -5.01 -8.06
CA ARG A 56 8.87 -6.10 -7.64
C ARG A 56 7.99 -5.69 -6.46
N ASN A 57 8.56 -5.03 -5.46
CA ASN A 57 7.81 -4.56 -4.28
C ASN A 57 6.83 -3.45 -4.67
N TYR A 58 7.29 -2.51 -5.49
CA TYR A 58 6.49 -1.42 -6.05
C TYR A 58 5.30 -1.97 -6.84
N GLN A 59 5.51 -2.96 -7.73
CA GLN A 59 4.41 -3.51 -8.53
C GLN A 59 3.33 -4.14 -7.64
N ARG A 60 3.74 -4.93 -6.62
CA ARG A 60 2.79 -5.51 -5.66
C ARG A 60 2.00 -4.44 -4.90
N PHE A 61 2.65 -3.35 -4.52
CA PHE A 61 2.00 -2.22 -3.86
C PHE A 61 1.03 -1.48 -4.80
N TYR A 62 1.47 -1.22 -6.03
CA TYR A 62 0.68 -0.54 -7.05
C TYR A 62 -0.57 -1.36 -7.42
N ASP A 63 -0.44 -2.68 -7.61
CA ASP A 63 -1.56 -3.56 -7.94
C ASP A 63 -2.62 -3.60 -6.82
N GLU A 64 -2.18 -3.58 -5.57
CA GLU A 64 -3.09 -3.50 -4.41
C GLU A 64 -3.80 -2.14 -4.37
N LEU A 65 -3.09 -1.03 -4.62
CA LEU A 65 -3.72 0.29 -4.73
C LEU A 65 -4.72 0.37 -5.89
N LYS A 66 -4.39 -0.21 -7.04
CA LYS A 66 -5.30 -0.27 -8.18
C LYS A 66 -6.58 -1.04 -7.84
N THR A 67 -6.46 -2.13 -7.09
CA THR A 67 -7.62 -2.87 -6.58
C THR A 67 -8.51 -1.97 -5.70
N TYR A 68 -7.92 -1.17 -4.82
CA TYR A 68 -8.69 -0.22 -4.01
C TYR A 68 -9.30 0.92 -4.83
N ASP A 69 -8.58 1.44 -5.82
CA ASP A 69 -9.07 2.49 -6.72
C ASP A 69 -10.36 2.03 -7.42
N GLU A 70 -10.34 0.84 -8.03
CA GLU A 70 -11.51 0.26 -8.70
C GLU A 70 -12.65 -0.05 -7.72
N LEU A 71 -12.36 -0.61 -6.55
CA LEU A 71 -13.38 -0.96 -5.54
C LEU A 71 -14.04 0.26 -4.90
N PHE A 72 -13.30 1.34 -4.69
CA PHE A 72 -13.76 2.52 -3.95
C PHE A 72 -14.21 3.67 -4.86
N ASP A 73 -14.05 3.54 -6.17
CA ASP A 73 -14.61 4.49 -7.14
C ASP A 73 -16.14 4.62 -6.97
N ILE A 74 -16.59 5.86 -6.78
CA ILE A 74 -18.01 6.23 -6.64
C ILE A 74 -18.60 6.84 -7.90
N TYR A 75 -17.80 7.07 -8.94
CA TYR A 75 -18.17 7.85 -10.12
C TYR A 75 -18.52 6.97 -11.32
N LYS A 76 -17.88 5.82 -11.47
CA LYS A 76 -18.11 4.91 -12.61
C LYS A 76 -18.10 3.44 -12.20
N GLU A 77 -18.68 2.61 -13.06
CA GLU A 77 -18.60 1.15 -12.97
C GLU A 77 -17.27 0.65 -13.54
N HIS A 78 -16.81 -0.48 -13.01
CA HIS A 78 -15.66 -1.23 -13.54
C HIS A 78 -16.12 -2.65 -13.89
N GLU A 79 -15.70 -3.16 -15.05
CA GLU A 79 -16.15 -4.45 -15.56
C GLU A 79 -15.75 -5.58 -14.59
N GLY A 80 -16.72 -6.44 -14.24
CA GLY A 80 -16.49 -7.56 -13.31
C GLY A 80 -16.36 -7.16 -11.84
N VAL A 81 -16.40 -5.87 -11.49
CA VAL A 81 -16.24 -5.37 -10.12
C VAL A 81 -17.58 -4.86 -9.59
N THR A 82 -17.94 -5.25 -8.37
CA THR A 82 -19.04 -4.62 -7.63
C THR A 82 -18.46 -3.61 -6.64
N ASN A 83 -18.25 -2.39 -7.13
CA ASN A 83 -17.64 -1.28 -6.41
C ASN A 83 -18.68 -0.38 -5.70
N LEU A 84 -18.21 0.68 -5.03
CA LEU A 84 -19.07 1.61 -4.30
C LEU A 84 -20.07 2.35 -5.20
N TYR A 85 -19.73 2.66 -6.45
CA TYR A 85 -20.70 3.17 -7.43
C TYR A 85 -21.95 2.28 -7.48
N LYS A 86 -21.76 0.97 -7.69
CA LYS A 86 -22.87 0.01 -7.81
C LYS A 86 -23.65 -0.15 -6.52
N VAL A 87 -22.97 -0.13 -5.36
CA VAL A 87 -23.62 -0.14 -4.04
C VAL A 87 -24.54 1.08 -3.90
N ASN A 88 -24.08 2.27 -4.25
CA ASN A 88 -24.87 3.50 -4.16
C ASN A 88 -26.08 3.47 -5.11
N LYS A 89 -25.93 2.97 -6.35
CA LYS A 89 -27.05 2.86 -7.32
C LYS A 89 -28.16 1.89 -6.88
N LEU A 90 -27.81 0.93 -6.02
CA LEU A 90 -28.73 -0.07 -5.45
C LEU A 90 -29.18 0.27 -4.02
N ALA A 91 -28.82 1.45 -3.51
CA ALA A 91 -29.21 1.90 -2.18
C ALA A 91 -30.73 1.78 -1.97
N GLY A 92 -31.11 1.13 -0.86
CA GLY A 92 -32.50 0.92 -0.47
C GLY A 92 -33.27 -0.14 -1.27
N LYS A 93 -32.66 -0.83 -2.25
CA LYS A 93 -33.35 -1.84 -3.08
C LYS A 93 -33.19 -3.26 -2.56
N SER A 94 -31.96 -3.69 -2.31
CA SER A 94 -31.65 -5.04 -1.82
C SER A 94 -30.22 -5.10 -1.26
N PRO A 95 -29.87 -6.13 -0.46
CA PRO A 95 -28.47 -6.40 -0.12
C PRO A 95 -27.62 -6.58 -1.38
N VAL A 96 -26.38 -6.08 -1.35
CA VAL A 96 -25.42 -6.16 -2.45
C VAL A 96 -24.21 -6.98 -1.99
N LYS A 97 -23.86 -8.03 -2.73
CA LYS A 97 -22.63 -8.80 -2.49
C LYS A 97 -21.43 -7.99 -2.99
N VAL A 98 -20.47 -7.75 -2.11
CA VAL A 98 -19.27 -6.95 -2.40
C VAL A 98 -18.00 -7.67 -1.93
N ASP A 99 -16.84 -7.15 -2.34
CA ASP A 99 -15.56 -7.60 -1.81
C ASP A 99 -15.43 -7.33 -0.30
N LYS A 100 -14.69 -8.17 0.42
CA LYS A 100 -14.44 -8.01 1.85
C LYS A 100 -13.82 -6.64 2.17
N LYS A 101 -12.95 -6.11 1.31
CA LYS A 101 -12.30 -4.79 1.48
C LYS A 101 -13.33 -3.65 1.60
N ILE A 102 -14.44 -3.73 0.86
CA ILE A 102 -15.54 -2.77 0.99
C ILE A 102 -16.23 -2.94 2.35
N ILE A 103 -16.52 -4.17 2.78
CA ILE A 103 -17.12 -4.43 4.09
C ILE A 103 -16.24 -3.90 5.22
N ASP A 104 -14.93 -4.13 5.15
CA ASP A 104 -13.97 -3.67 6.15
C ASP A 104 -13.96 -2.13 6.23
N MET A 105 -13.94 -1.45 5.07
CA MET A 105 -14.01 0.01 5.01
C MET A 105 -15.31 0.57 5.59
N LEU A 106 -16.46 0.00 5.21
CA LEU A 106 -17.77 0.44 5.71
C LEU A 106 -17.93 0.20 7.23
N THR A 107 -17.39 -0.91 7.72
CA THR A 107 -17.39 -1.24 9.16
C THR A 107 -16.55 -0.22 9.92
N TYR A 108 -15.33 0.05 9.45
CA TYR A 108 -14.46 1.06 10.03
C TYR A 108 -15.08 2.46 9.97
N GLY A 109 -15.71 2.83 8.85
CA GLY A 109 -16.42 4.10 8.74
C GLY A 109 -17.55 4.26 9.76
N THR A 110 -18.25 3.18 10.09
CA THR A 110 -19.31 3.17 11.12
C THR A 110 -18.73 3.33 12.53
N GLU A 111 -17.61 2.68 12.82
CA GLU A 111 -16.88 2.84 14.08
C GLU A 111 -16.40 4.30 14.24
N ILE A 112 -15.81 4.86 13.19
CA ILE A 112 -15.29 6.22 13.18
C ILE A 112 -16.41 7.26 13.28
N TYR A 113 -17.56 7.03 12.62
CA TYR A 113 -18.74 7.88 12.82
C TYR A 113 -19.13 7.96 14.30
N SER A 114 -19.20 6.81 14.97
CA SER A 114 -19.57 6.73 16.38
C SER A 114 -18.51 7.38 17.29
N PHE A 115 -17.24 7.05 17.07
CA PHE A 115 -16.11 7.59 17.82
C PHE A 115 -16.03 9.11 17.72
N THR A 116 -16.26 9.66 16.53
CA THR A 116 -16.18 11.10 16.27
C THR A 116 -17.49 11.84 16.56
N LYS A 117 -18.52 11.16 17.08
CA LYS A 117 -19.86 11.71 17.33
C LYS A 117 -20.46 12.36 16.08
N GLY A 118 -20.32 11.68 14.94
CA GLY A 118 -20.88 12.06 13.66
C GLY A 118 -20.08 13.10 12.87
N LYS A 119 -18.92 13.55 13.36
CA LYS A 119 -18.08 14.52 12.62
C LYS A 119 -17.49 13.93 11.34
N VAL A 120 -17.19 12.63 11.33
CA VAL A 120 -16.80 11.89 10.12
C VAL A 120 -17.98 11.02 9.71
N ASN A 121 -18.56 11.27 8.54
CA ASN A 121 -19.71 10.52 8.02
C ASN A 121 -19.51 10.12 6.56
N ILE A 122 -19.31 8.83 6.33
CA ILE A 122 -19.10 8.27 4.99
C ILE A 122 -20.38 8.18 4.14
N CYS A 123 -21.55 8.45 4.73
CA CYS A 123 -22.85 8.46 4.03
C CYS A 123 -23.30 9.89 3.63
N MET A 124 -22.40 10.88 3.65
CA MET A 124 -22.74 12.28 3.36
C MET A 124 -22.89 12.59 1.86
N GLY A 125 -22.80 11.59 0.98
CA GLY A 125 -22.75 11.75 -0.48
C GLY A 125 -23.83 12.67 -1.05
N ALA A 126 -25.10 12.47 -0.67
CA ALA A 126 -26.21 13.28 -1.19
C ALA A 126 -26.12 14.78 -0.79
N VAL A 127 -25.57 15.10 0.38
CA VAL A 127 -25.36 16.49 0.80
C VAL A 127 -24.17 17.09 0.06
N LEU A 128 -23.09 16.33 -0.09
CA LEU A 128 -21.89 16.78 -0.80
C LEU A 128 -22.14 17.00 -2.30
N GLU A 129 -23.04 16.22 -2.91
CA GLU A 129 -23.46 16.39 -4.30
C GLU A 129 -24.11 17.75 -4.54
N LEU A 130 -24.96 18.22 -3.61
CA LEU A 130 -25.55 19.57 -3.70
C LEU A 130 -24.46 20.65 -3.76
N TRP A 131 -23.45 20.56 -2.90
CA TRP A 131 -22.34 21.51 -2.89
C TRP A 131 -21.45 21.40 -4.13
N HIS A 132 -21.28 20.20 -4.67
CA HIS A 132 -20.51 19.98 -5.89
C HIS A 132 -21.18 20.65 -7.09
N ASN A 133 -22.50 20.48 -7.23
CA ASN A 133 -23.27 21.06 -8.32
C ASN A 133 -23.29 22.59 -8.33
N GLU A 134 -23.19 23.22 -7.16
CA GLU A 134 -23.12 24.70 -7.05
C GLU A 134 -21.72 25.26 -7.32
N ARG A 135 -20.68 24.42 -7.20
CA ARG A 135 -19.29 24.82 -7.45
C ARG A 135 -18.96 24.80 -8.94
N ASP A 136 -19.57 23.89 -9.68
CA ASP A 136 -19.35 23.66 -11.11
C ASP A 136 -20.22 24.59 -11.97
#